data_AF-A0A3C0W3X1-F1
#
_entry.id   AF-A0A3C0W3X1-F1
#
_cell.length_a   1.000
_cell.length_b   1.000
_cell.length_c   1.000
_cell.angle_alpha   90.00
_cell.angle_beta   90.00
_cell.angle_gamma   90.00
#
_symmetry.space_group_name_H-M   'P 1'
#
loop_
_entity.id
_entity.type
_entity.pdbx_description
1 polymer ?
#
loop_
_entity_poly.entity_id
_entity_poly.type
_entity_poly.pdbx_seq_one_letter_code
_entity_poly.pdbx_strand_id
1 'polypeptide(L)'
;MRASVEGAGPEYDLAVIGAGPAGQAACLSLNGALRIAVIDEQARPGGQILRQPPRTFSVADWMTGRAYRGLKARLAAFEALSNVDFMGERSVLGLREAGGAWTLTLSGASGVEEVSARRVLIAGGCYDLATPIPGWTLPGVMSAGGTQAFIKSQQLVPGKRLAFAGSHPLQLLVAEQALEAGGEVAVVAFIQPFSTLVRRALARPWTALTHWPVLLSALGSAWRLLRAGVPLRFGRAALSV
;
A
#
# COMPACT_ATOMS: atom_id res chain seq x y z
N MET A 1 6.97 14.15 -29.70
CA MET A 1 6.53 12.94 -30.42
C MET A 1 7.75 12.37 -31.13
N ARG A 2 8.51 11.47 -30.48
CA ARG A 2 9.65 10.81 -31.13
C ARG A 2 9.10 9.67 -31.97
N ALA A 3 9.42 9.67 -33.26
CA ALA A 3 9.06 8.62 -34.20
C ALA A 3 9.57 7.27 -33.67
N SER A 4 8.67 6.30 -33.65
CA SER A 4 8.97 4.89 -33.41
C SER A 4 9.95 4.41 -34.49
N VAL A 5 11.15 4.03 -34.06
CA VAL A 5 12.12 3.33 -34.90
C VAL A 5 11.56 1.93 -35.14
N GLU A 6 10.91 1.73 -36.30
CA GLU A 6 10.57 0.40 -36.79
C GLU A 6 11.87 -0.40 -36.98
N GLY A 7 12.06 -1.44 -36.15
CA GLY A 7 13.17 -2.39 -36.27
C GLY A 7 13.93 -2.70 -34.98
N ALA A 8 13.79 -1.90 -33.93
CA ALA A 8 14.32 -2.25 -32.61
C ALA A 8 13.29 -3.11 -31.86
N GLY A 9 13.70 -4.28 -31.35
CA GLY A 9 12.88 -5.06 -30.43
C GLY A 9 12.50 -4.24 -29.18
N PRO A 10 11.52 -4.67 -28.39
CA PRO A 10 11.10 -3.95 -27.18
C PRO A 10 12.29 -3.70 -26.26
N GLU A 11 12.31 -2.52 -25.64
CA GLU A 11 13.40 -2.05 -24.77
C GLU A 11 13.61 -2.96 -23.55
N TYR A 12 12.51 -3.51 -23.02
CA TYR A 12 12.49 -4.40 -21.87
C TYR A 12 11.89 -5.77 -22.20
N ASP A 13 12.33 -6.79 -21.48
CA ASP A 13 11.66 -8.10 -21.52
C ASP A 13 10.37 -8.07 -20.70
N LEU A 14 10.36 -7.34 -19.59
CA LEU A 14 9.21 -7.23 -18.68
C LEU A 14 9.06 -5.80 -18.17
N ALA A 15 7.85 -5.26 -18.26
CA ALA A 15 7.44 -4.08 -17.50
C ALA A 15 6.57 -4.50 -16.31
N VAL A 16 6.93 -4.05 -15.11
CA VAL A 16 6.17 -4.26 -13.87
C VAL A 16 5.56 -2.93 -13.44
N ILE A 17 4.23 -2.90 -13.32
CA ILE A 17 3.49 -1.71 -12.87
C ILE A 17 3.26 -1.85 -11.36
N GLY A 18 4.00 -1.11 -10.56
CA GLY A 18 3.95 -1.09 -9.10
C GLY A 18 5.15 -1.77 -8.45
N ALA A 19 5.87 -1.02 -7.62
CA ALA A 19 7.04 -1.42 -6.84
C ALA A 19 6.69 -1.77 -5.39
N GLY A 20 5.45 -2.23 -5.15
CA GLY A 20 5.04 -2.85 -3.89
C GLY A 20 5.56 -4.28 -3.72
N PRO A 21 5.19 -4.97 -2.62
CA PRO A 21 5.68 -6.31 -2.32
C PRO A 21 5.49 -7.34 -3.44
N ALA A 22 4.38 -7.25 -4.19
CA ALA A 22 4.10 -8.14 -5.31
C ALA A 22 5.08 -7.91 -6.49
N GLY A 23 5.27 -6.66 -6.90
CA GLY A 23 6.23 -6.31 -7.96
C GLY A 23 7.67 -6.63 -7.57
N GLN A 24 8.05 -6.35 -6.32
CA GLN A 24 9.37 -6.71 -5.79
C GLN A 24 9.60 -8.22 -5.82
N ALA A 25 8.62 -9.02 -5.39
CA ALA A 25 8.73 -10.47 -5.40
C ALA A 25 8.91 -11.02 -6.83
N ALA A 26 8.18 -10.47 -7.81
CA ALA A 26 8.34 -10.84 -9.21
C ALA A 26 9.75 -10.53 -9.73
N CYS A 27 10.26 -9.33 -9.48
CA CYS A 27 11.60 -8.93 -9.90
C CYS A 27 12.69 -9.80 -9.26
N LEU A 28 12.57 -10.08 -7.95
CA LEU A 28 13.48 -10.95 -7.22
C LEU A 28 13.48 -12.39 -7.78
N SER A 29 12.33 -12.90 -8.21
CA SER A 29 12.24 -14.24 -8.83
C SER A 29 12.85 -14.33 -10.24
N LEU A 30 13.09 -13.17 -10.87
CA LEU A 30 13.62 -13.04 -12.23
C LEU A 30 15.00 -12.36 -12.24
N ASN A 31 15.68 -12.32 -11.09
CA ASN A 31 16.99 -11.69 -10.94
C ASN A 31 18.00 -12.25 -11.95
N GLY A 32 18.61 -11.37 -12.74
CA GLY A 32 19.62 -11.72 -13.75
C GLY A 32 19.09 -12.43 -15.00
N ALA A 33 17.79 -12.74 -15.07
CA ALA A 33 17.20 -13.48 -16.19
C ALA A 33 16.68 -12.57 -17.31
N LEU A 34 16.15 -11.40 -16.95
CA LEU A 34 15.44 -10.48 -17.84
C LEU A 34 15.86 -9.04 -17.61
N ARG A 35 15.76 -8.17 -18.62
CA ARG A 35 15.80 -6.71 -18.42
C ARG A 35 14.41 -6.20 -18.04
N ILE A 36 14.29 -5.60 -16.87
CA ILE A 36 12.99 -5.28 -16.25
C ILE A 36 12.84 -3.77 -16.03
N ALA A 37 11.77 -3.18 -16.54
CA ALA A 37 11.34 -1.83 -16.12
C ALA A 37 10.35 -1.97 -14.96
N VAL A 38 10.56 -1.21 -13.88
CA VAL A 38 9.59 -1.13 -12.77
C VAL A 38 9.07 0.29 -12.69
N ILE A 39 7.79 0.49 -12.97
CA ILE A 39 7.15 1.80 -12.99
C ILE A 39 6.30 1.95 -11.71
N ASP A 40 6.49 3.04 -10.97
CA ASP A 40 5.69 3.34 -9.77
C ASP A 40 5.44 4.84 -9.64
N GLU A 41 4.25 5.20 -9.17
CA GLU A 41 3.87 6.60 -8.91
C GLU A 41 4.71 7.23 -7.79
N GLN A 42 5.25 6.42 -6.88
CA GLN A 42 6.08 6.87 -5.76
C GLN A 42 7.54 7.05 -6.21
N ALA A 43 8.22 8.01 -5.59
CA ALA A 43 9.64 8.26 -5.85
C ALA A 43 10.58 7.13 -5.42
N ARG A 44 10.10 6.21 -4.57
CA ARG A 44 10.89 5.11 -4.01
C ARG A 44 10.06 3.83 -3.96
N PRO A 45 10.68 2.65 -4.15
CA PRO A 45 9.98 1.38 -4.04
C PRO A 45 9.52 1.10 -2.61
N GLY A 46 8.55 0.21 -2.44
CA GLY A 46 8.02 -0.17 -1.11
C GLY A 46 6.50 -0.28 -1.05
N GLY A 47 5.80 0.30 -2.03
CA GLY A 47 4.34 0.35 -2.09
C GLY A 47 3.74 1.03 -0.86
N GLN A 48 2.54 0.58 -0.44
CA GLN A 48 1.85 1.16 0.73
C GLN A 48 2.39 0.63 2.07
N ILE A 49 3.01 -0.56 2.07
CA ILE A 49 3.45 -1.21 3.31
C ILE A 49 4.76 -0.60 3.81
N LEU A 50 5.78 -0.58 2.94
CA LEU A 50 7.11 -0.06 3.23
C LEU A 50 7.31 1.33 2.62
N ARG A 51 6.26 2.15 2.58
CA ARG A 51 6.31 3.48 1.99
C ARG A 51 7.49 4.26 2.59
N GLN A 52 8.51 4.49 1.77
CA GLN A 52 9.78 5.06 2.22
C GLN A 52 9.64 6.57 2.39
N PRO A 53 10.28 7.18 3.40
CA PRO A 53 10.36 8.63 3.48
C PRO A 53 11.12 9.19 2.25
N PRO A 54 10.90 10.48 1.93
CA PRO A 54 11.67 11.18 0.89
C PRO A 54 13.18 11.02 1.11
N ARG A 55 13.98 10.97 0.04
CA ARG A 55 15.45 10.79 0.16
C ARG A 55 16.12 11.90 0.97
N THR A 56 15.54 13.10 0.97
CA THR A 56 16.01 14.27 1.72
C THR A 56 15.64 14.24 3.21
N PHE A 57 14.91 13.21 3.66
CA PHE A 57 14.41 13.11 5.03
C PHE A 57 14.72 11.72 5.64
N SER A 58 15.41 11.73 6.78
CA SER A 58 15.72 10.52 7.54
C SER A 58 14.78 10.38 8.74
N VAL A 59 14.15 9.22 8.87
CA VAL A 59 13.33 8.89 10.04
C VAL A 59 14.09 7.89 10.91
N ALA A 60 14.44 8.30 12.13
CA ALA A 60 14.96 7.38 13.14
C ALA A 60 13.91 6.28 13.37
N ASP A 61 14.35 5.03 13.47
CA ASP A 61 13.47 3.90 13.76
C ASP A 61 12.31 3.69 12.77
N TRP A 62 12.48 4.10 11.49
CA TRP A 62 11.49 3.89 10.44
C TRP A 62 11.04 2.43 10.38
N MET A 63 9.81 2.11 10.82
CA MET A 63 9.25 0.75 10.82
C MET A 63 10.14 -0.29 11.54
N THR A 64 10.43 -0.09 12.83
CA THR A 64 11.26 -0.99 13.67
C THR A 64 10.62 -2.32 14.07
N GLY A 65 9.32 -2.51 13.82
CA GLY A 65 8.61 -3.73 14.18
C GLY A 65 9.18 -4.99 13.50
N ARG A 66 9.22 -6.12 14.25
CA ARG A 66 9.69 -7.44 13.75
C ARG A 66 9.00 -7.86 12.45
N ALA A 67 7.72 -7.52 12.30
CA ALA A 67 6.93 -7.76 11.10
C ALA A 67 7.53 -7.14 9.83
N TYR A 68 8.26 -6.03 9.95
CA TYR A 68 8.85 -5.33 8.82
C TYR A 68 10.24 -5.84 8.44
N ARG A 69 10.93 -6.60 9.30
CA ARG A 69 12.32 -7.05 9.05
C ARG A 69 12.46 -7.82 7.74
N GLY A 70 11.61 -8.83 7.53
CA GLY A 70 11.64 -9.64 6.31
C GLY A 70 11.19 -8.88 5.07
N LEU A 71 10.34 -7.86 5.23
CA LEU A 71 9.91 -7.00 4.13
C LEU A 71 11.02 -6.02 3.74
N LYS A 72 11.71 -5.41 4.72
CA LYS A 72 12.89 -4.55 4.50
C LYS A 72 14.04 -5.30 3.84
N ALA A 73 14.30 -6.54 4.25
CA ALA A 73 15.32 -7.37 3.61
C ALA A 73 15.01 -7.61 2.13
N ARG A 74 13.73 -7.86 1.78
CA ARG A 74 13.29 -7.99 0.38
C ARG A 74 13.39 -6.68 -0.38
N LEU A 75 13.03 -5.56 0.24
CA LEU A 75 13.18 -4.23 -0.35
C LEU A 75 14.65 -3.93 -0.66
N ALA A 76 15.55 -4.17 0.30
CA ALA A 76 16.99 -3.98 0.10
C ALA A 76 17.54 -4.89 -1.00
N ALA A 77 17.10 -6.15 -1.05
CA ALA A 77 17.48 -7.07 -2.13
C ALA A 77 16.95 -6.59 -3.49
N PHE A 78 15.72 -6.05 -3.54
CA PHE A 78 15.15 -5.47 -4.75
C PHE A 78 15.93 -4.23 -5.21
N GLU A 79 16.26 -3.32 -4.29
CA GLU A 79 17.04 -2.11 -4.60
C GLU A 79 18.48 -2.43 -5.07
N ALA A 80 18.98 -3.64 -4.80
CA ALA A 80 20.28 -4.11 -5.25
C ALA A 80 20.25 -4.84 -6.62
N LEU A 81 19.08 -5.03 -7.24
CA LEU A 81 18.96 -5.69 -8.54
C LEU A 81 19.56 -4.81 -9.64
N SER A 82 20.57 -5.32 -10.35
CA SER A 82 21.24 -4.60 -11.44
C SER A 82 20.49 -4.68 -12.78
N ASN A 83 19.54 -5.61 -12.91
CA ASN A 83 18.74 -5.82 -14.12
C ASN A 83 17.37 -5.11 -14.08
N VAL A 84 17.14 -4.28 -13.06
CA VAL A 84 15.91 -3.52 -12.84
C VAL A 84 16.16 -2.04 -13.03
N ASP A 85 15.51 -1.47 -14.05
CA ASP A 85 15.44 -0.02 -14.27
C ASP A 85 14.20 0.50 -13.52
N PHE A 86 14.41 1.07 -12.32
CA PHE A 86 13.33 1.64 -11.50
C PHE A 86 12.95 3.06 -11.96
N MET A 87 11.71 3.20 -12.41
CA MET A 87 11.11 4.42 -12.94
C MET A 87 10.05 4.95 -11.95
N GLY A 88 10.49 5.55 -10.84
CA GLY A 88 9.61 6.18 -9.85
C GLY A 88 9.00 7.51 -10.33
N GLU A 89 8.04 8.06 -9.60
CA GLU A 89 7.35 9.33 -9.95
C GLU A 89 6.69 9.30 -11.33
N ARG A 90 6.27 8.12 -11.78
CA ARG A 90 5.67 7.89 -13.10
C ARG A 90 4.39 7.08 -12.98
N SER A 91 3.33 7.58 -13.57
CA SER A 91 2.02 6.90 -13.60
C SER A 91 1.80 6.27 -14.97
N VAL A 92 1.41 5.00 -15.00
CA VAL A 92 0.98 4.34 -16.24
C VAL A 92 -0.44 4.78 -16.57
N LEU A 93 -0.62 5.44 -17.71
CA LEU A 93 -1.92 5.93 -18.18
C LEU A 93 -2.66 4.92 -19.06
N GLY A 94 -1.93 4.06 -19.77
CA GLY A 94 -2.52 3.12 -20.72
C GLY A 94 -1.53 2.09 -21.24
N LEU A 95 -2.09 1.01 -21.76
CA LEU A 95 -1.37 -0.12 -22.35
C LEU A 95 -1.88 -0.35 -23.77
N ARG A 96 -0.96 -0.48 -24.73
CA ARG A 96 -1.27 -0.82 -26.12
C ARG A 96 -0.42 -2.01 -26.56
N GLU A 97 -1.03 -3.02 -27.16
CA GLU A 97 -0.32 -4.15 -27.74
C GLU A 97 -0.24 -4.00 -29.26
N ALA A 98 0.94 -4.15 -29.83
CA ALA A 98 1.18 -4.16 -31.27
C ALA A 98 2.45 -4.97 -31.59
N GLY A 99 2.42 -5.75 -32.67
CA GLY A 99 3.61 -6.48 -33.14
C GLY A 99 4.20 -7.48 -32.14
N GLY A 100 3.39 -8.02 -31.22
CA GLY A 100 3.84 -8.97 -30.18
C GLY A 100 4.57 -8.33 -28.99
N ALA A 101 4.51 -7.00 -28.85
CA ALA A 101 5.04 -6.26 -27.73
C ALA A 101 4.00 -5.26 -27.16
N TRP A 102 4.22 -4.86 -25.92
CA TRP A 102 3.43 -3.86 -25.21
C TRP A 102 4.13 -2.51 -25.25
N THR A 103 3.34 -1.46 -25.44
CA THR A 103 3.73 -0.06 -25.20
C THR A 103 2.95 0.46 -24.00
N LEU A 104 3.66 0.96 -23.00
CA LEU A 104 3.11 1.61 -21.82
C LEU A 104 3.23 3.13 -22.01
N THR A 105 2.12 3.84 -21.93
CA THR A 105 2.13 5.31 -21.89
C THR A 105 2.26 5.76 -20.45
N LEU A 106 3.32 6.49 -20.14
CA LEU A 106 3.65 6.98 -18.81
C LEU A 106 3.45 8.48 -18.72
N SER A 107 3.13 8.97 -17.53
CA SER A 107 3.11 10.40 -17.19
C SER A 107 4.04 10.65 -16.02
N GLY A 108 4.94 11.62 -16.17
CA GLY A 108 5.86 12.06 -15.12
C GLY A 108 6.13 13.56 -15.21
N ALA A 109 7.09 14.05 -14.43
CA ALA A 109 7.43 15.49 -14.37
C ALA A 109 7.82 16.09 -15.73
N SER A 110 8.39 15.28 -16.63
CA SER A 110 8.78 15.68 -17.99
C SER A 110 7.66 15.54 -19.04
N GLY A 111 6.42 15.25 -18.61
CA GLY A 111 5.28 15.02 -19.48
C GLY A 111 5.06 13.53 -19.79
N VAL A 112 4.58 13.26 -21.00
CA VAL A 112 4.23 11.90 -21.44
C VAL A 112 5.42 11.23 -22.11
N GLU A 113 5.74 10.01 -21.68
CA GLU A 113 6.75 9.14 -22.28
C GLU A 113 6.17 7.76 -22.60
N GLU A 114 6.82 7.00 -23.48
CA GLU A 114 6.42 5.63 -23.80
C GLU A 114 7.56 4.67 -23.48
N VAL A 115 7.22 3.51 -22.92
CA VAL A 115 8.13 2.39 -22.65
C VAL A 115 7.62 1.15 -23.36
N SER A 116 8.51 0.38 -23.99
CA SER A 116 8.14 -0.86 -24.66
C SER A 116 8.65 -2.11 -23.94
N ALA A 117 7.82 -3.15 -23.85
CA ALA A 117 8.13 -4.39 -23.15
C ALA A 117 7.54 -5.63 -23.85
N ARG A 118 8.20 -6.78 -23.79
CA ARG A 118 7.63 -8.05 -24.30
C ARG A 118 6.43 -8.53 -23.49
N ARG A 119 6.45 -8.31 -22.18
CA ARG A 119 5.40 -8.72 -21.23
C ARG A 119 5.14 -7.63 -20.21
N VAL A 120 3.92 -7.61 -19.67
CA VAL A 120 3.52 -6.68 -18.61
C VAL A 120 3.00 -7.45 -17.42
N LEU A 121 3.47 -7.10 -16.22
CA LEU A 121 2.91 -7.53 -14.94
C LEU A 121 2.25 -6.34 -14.24
N ILE A 122 0.96 -6.44 -13.98
CA ILE A 122 0.22 -5.43 -13.23
C ILE A 122 0.27 -5.80 -11.73
N ALA A 123 1.00 -5.01 -10.96
CA ALA A 123 1.16 -5.14 -9.51
C ALA A 123 0.77 -3.83 -8.77
N GLY A 124 -0.21 -3.10 -9.32
CA GLY A 124 -0.63 -1.76 -8.87
C GLY A 124 -1.29 -1.68 -7.48
N GLY A 125 -1.47 -2.82 -6.81
CA GLY A 125 -2.03 -2.88 -5.46
C GLY A 125 -3.53 -2.63 -5.39
N CYS A 126 -3.98 -2.02 -4.30
CA CYS A 126 -5.38 -1.70 -4.03
C CYS A 126 -5.47 -0.34 -3.33
N TYR A 127 -6.63 0.31 -3.44
CA TYR A 127 -6.94 1.57 -2.78
C TYR A 127 -8.15 1.41 -1.86
N ASP A 128 -8.30 2.33 -0.91
CA ASP A 128 -9.44 2.34 -0.01
C ASP A 128 -10.70 2.78 -0.76
N LEU A 129 -11.81 2.07 -0.54
CA LEU A 129 -13.12 2.48 -1.02
C LEU A 129 -13.81 3.34 0.05
N ALA A 130 -14.00 4.63 -0.25
CA ALA A 130 -14.82 5.51 0.58
C ALA A 130 -16.29 5.06 0.50
N THR A 131 -16.93 4.93 1.67
CA THR A 131 -18.37 4.62 1.72
C THR A 131 -19.14 5.95 1.70
N PRO A 132 -20.04 6.18 0.73
CA PRO A 132 -20.79 7.44 0.65
C PRO A 132 -21.84 7.49 1.76
N ILE A 133 -21.51 8.16 2.86
CA ILE A 133 -22.40 8.46 3.98
C ILE A 133 -22.54 9.98 4.15
N PRO A 134 -23.65 10.52 4.68
CA PRO A 134 -23.76 11.96 4.92
C PRO A 134 -22.53 12.53 5.64
N GLY A 135 -21.94 13.59 5.08
CA GLY A 135 -20.73 14.22 5.61
C GLY A 135 -19.39 13.64 5.11
N TRP A 136 -19.38 12.57 4.30
CA TRP A 136 -18.13 11.90 3.88
C TRP A 136 -17.16 12.76 3.05
N THR A 137 -17.64 13.88 2.50
CA THR A 137 -16.85 14.86 1.74
C THR A 137 -16.40 16.07 2.55
N LEU A 138 -16.75 16.14 3.84
CA LEU A 138 -16.38 17.27 4.69
C LEU A 138 -14.87 17.27 4.98
N PRO A 139 -14.25 18.46 5.15
CA PRO A 139 -12.86 18.57 5.57
C PRO A 139 -12.58 17.78 6.84
N GLY A 140 -11.50 17.00 6.85
CA GLY A 140 -11.13 16.12 7.95
C GLY A 140 -11.60 14.68 7.78
N VAL A 141 -12.54 14.40 6.87
CA VAL A 141 -12.87 13.02 6.49
C VAL A 141 -11.85 12.53 5.46
N MET A 142 -11.20 11.40 5.77
CA MET A 142 -10.23 10.76 4.89
C MET A 142 -10.24 9.24 5.10
N SER A 143 -9.69 8.49 4.15
CA SER A 143 -9.60 7.04 4.28
C SER A 143 -8.59 6.64 5.36
N ALA A 144 -8.72 5.41 5.86
CA ALA A 144 -7.77 4.86 6.84
C ALA A 144 -6.35 4.77 6.26
N GLY A 145 -6.20 4.36 5.00
CA GLY A 145 -4.94 4.37 4.27
C GLY A 145 -4.40 5.78 4.04
N GLY A 146 -5.25 6.78 3.79
CA GLY A 146 -4.86 8.18 3.72
C GLY A 146 -4.29 8.68 5.05
N THR A 147 -4.98 8.39 6.16
CA THR A 147 -4.49 8.67 7.52
C THR A 147 -3.14 8.00 7.78
N GLN A 148 -3.02 6.72 7.41
CA GLN A 148 -1.78 5.96 7.55
C GLN A 148 -0.64 6.53 6.69
N ALA A 149 -0.95 7.06 5.51
CA ALA A 149 0.04 7.67 4.63
C ALA A 149 0.64 8.94 5.25
N PHE A 150 -0.17 9.79 5.90
CA PHE A 150 0.32 10.94 6.68
C PHE A 150 1.26 10.48 7.79
N ILE A 151 0.83 9.51 8.60
CA ILE A 151 1.61 9.02 9.74
C ILE A 151 2.94 8.40 9.28
N LYS A 152 2.90 7.50 8.29
CA LYS A 152 4.11 6.78 7.85
C LYS A 152 5.08 7.64 7.06
N SER A 153 4.58 8.44 6.12
CA SER A 153 5.43 9.11 5.11
C SER A 153 5.80 10.52 5.53
N GLN A 154 4.87 11.22 6.19
CA GLN A 154 5.04 12.62 6.59
C GLN A 154 5.30 12.76 8.09
N GLN A 155 5.25 11.67 8.86
CA GLN A 155 5.45 11.66 10.31
C GLN A 155 4.50 12.63 11.04
N LEU A 156 3.26 12.72 10.55
CA LEU A 156 2.25 13.66 11.04
C LEU A 156 0.92 12.94 11.25
N VAL A 157 0.23 13.30 12.35
CA VAL A 157 -1.15 12.89 12.61
C VAL A 157 -2.10 13.93 12.01
N PRO A 158 -3.00 13.56 11.08
CA PRO A 158 -3.89 14.51 10.44
C PRO A 158 -5.08 14.87 11.36
N GLY A 159 -4.85 15.83 12.25
CA GLY A 159 -5.82 16.30 13.24
C GLY A 159 -5.44 15.93 14.67
N LYS A 160 -6.20 16.44 15.64
CA LYS A 160 -5.93 16.20 17.08
C LYS A 160 -6.67 14.98 17.62
N ARG A 161 -7.91 14.79 17.17
CA ARG A 161 -8.84 13.78 17.68
C ARG A 161 -9.51 13.04 16.53
N LEU A 162 -9.21 11.74 16.42
CA LEU A 162 -9.59 10.91 15.28
C LEU A 162 -10.69 9.92 15.66
N ALA A 163 -11.59 9.64 14.72
CA ALA A 163 -12.53 8.54 14.80
C ALA A 163 -12.36 7.66 13.56
N PHE A 164 -12.30 6.35 13.75
CA PHE A 164 -12.24 5.38 12.65
C PHE A 164 -13.59 4.68 12.55
N ALA A 165 -14.18 4.68 11.36
CA ALA A 165 -15.43 3.97 11.08
C ALA A 165 -15.36 3.23 9.74
N GLY A 166 -15.69 1.94 9.75
CA GLY A 166 -15.59 1.11 8.54
C GLY A 166 -15.71 -0.37 8.82
N SER A 167 -15.34 -1.20 7.86
CA SER A 167 -15.46 -2.66 7.97
C SER A 167 -14.13 -3.39 8.11
N HIS A 168 -13.01 -2.75 7.79
CA HIS A 168 -11.73 -3.44 7.68
C HIS A 168 -10.95 -3.45 9.01
N PRO A 169 -10.36 -4.58 9.44
CA PRO A 169 -9.50 -4.65 10.63
C PRO A 169 -8.28 -3.71 10.61
N LEU A 170 -7.87 -3.27 9.42
CA LEU A 170 -6.79 -2.27 9.24
C LEU A 170 -6.99 -1.02 10.11
N GLN A 171 -8.24 -0.64 10.39
CA GLN A 171 -8.56 0.47 11.29
C GLN A 171 -7.91 0.34 12.66
N LEU A 172 -7.76 -0.88 13.21
CA LEU A 172 -7.08 -1.10 14.49
C LEU A 172 -5.61 -0.71 14.41
N LEU A 173 -4.94 -1.11 13.33
CA LEU A 173 -3.54 -0.83 13.12
C LEU A 173 -3.30 0.67 12.88
N VAL A 174 -4.16 1.33 12.09
CA VAL A 174 -4.02 2.77 11.83
C VAL A 174 -4.33 3.59 13.09
N ALA A 175 -5.34 3.21 13.86
CA ALA A 175 -5.65 3.85 15.13
C ALA A 175 -4.51 3.71 16.14
N GLU A 176 -3.93 2.52 16.25
CA GLU A 176 -2.75 2.28 17.08
C GLU A 176 -1.57 3.15 16.64
N GLN A 177 -1.27 3.21 15.33
CA GLN A 177 -0.21 4.06 14.80
C GLN A 177 -0.46 5.55 15.07
N ALA A 178 -1.73 5.98 15.04
CA ALA A 178 -2.09 7.35 15.40
C ALA A 178 -1.83 7.64 16.88
N LEU A 179 -2.13 6.71 17.79
CA LEU A 179 -1.78 6.85 19.22
C LEU A 179 -0.27 6.89 19.43
N GLU A 180 0.48 6.00 18.78
CA GLU A 180 1.95 5.95 18.87
C GLU A 180 2.59 7.25 18.36
N ALA A 181 1.97 7.88 17.35
CA ALA A 181 2.37 9.19 16.83
C ALA A 181 1.85 10.38 17.67
N GLY A 182 1.22 10.13 18.83
CA GLY A 182 0.77 11.17 19.77
C GLY A 182 -0.62 11.75 19.49
N GLY A 183 -1.40 11.17 18.58
CA GLY A 183 -2.78 11.56 18.32
C GLY A 183 -3.76 11.03 19.38
N GLU A 184 -4.92 11.67 19.51
CA GLU A 184 -6.04 11.16 20.30
C GLU A 184 -6.98 10.34 19.41
N VAL A 185 -7.30 9.09 19.79
CA VAL A 185 -8.31 8.29 19.08
C VAL A 185 -9.57 8.18 19.94
N ALA A 186 -10.65 8.81 19.47
CA ALA A 186 -11.93 8.86 20.18
C ALA A 186 -12.70 7.54 20.11
N VAL A 187 -12.63 6.81 18.99
CA VAL A 187 -13.36 5.55 18.77
C VAL A 187 -12.82 4.80 17.55
N VAL A 188 -12.89 3.47 17.60
CA VAL A 188 -12.82 2.61 16.41
C VAL A 188 -14.14 1.84 16.29
N ALA A 189 -14.89 2.11 15.22
CA ALA A 189 -16.22 1.56 14.98
C ALA A 189 -16.24 0.63 13.76
N PHE A 190 -16.73 -0.58 13.98
CA PHE A 190 -16.96 -1.59 12.97
C PHE A 190 -18.43 -1.67 12.59
N ILE A 191 -18.69 -1.63 11.28
CA ILE A 191 -20.04 -1.79 10.74
C ILE A 191 -20.58 -3.19 11.07
N GLN A 192 -19.75 -4.22 10.93
CA GLN A 192 -20.16 -5.59 11.22
C GLN A 192 -20.19 -5.90 12.72
N PRO A 193 -21.12 -6.76 13.18
CA PRO A 193 -21.10 -7.29 14.54
C PRO A 193 -19.85 -8.15 14.79
N PHE A 194 -19.34 -8.14 16.02
CA PHE A 194 -18.19 -8.98 16.41
C PHE A 194 -18.45 -10.48 16.18
N SER A 195 -19.69 -10.93 16.42
CA SER A 195 -20.12 -12.32 16.15
C SER A 195 -19.94 -12.73 14.69
N THR A 196 -20.03 -11.79 13.74
CA THR A 196 -19.79 -12.07 12.32
C THR A 196 -18.31 -12.33 12.04
N LEU A 197 -17.39 -11.63 12.73
CA LEU A 197 -15.95 -11.91 12.61
C LEU A 197 -15.65 -13.32 13.15
N VAL A 198 -16.14 -13.63 14.34
CA VAL A 198 -15.94 -14.94 14.98
C VAL A 198 -16.49 -16.06 14.09
N ARG A 199 -17.73 -15.93 13.62
CA ARG A 199 -18.33 -16.91 12.71
C ARG A 199 -17.51 -17.12 11.45
N ARG A 200 -16.99 -16.04 10.84
CA ARG A 200 -16.15 -16.14 9.63
C ARG A 200 -14.81 -16.82 9.90
N ALA A 201 -14.19 -16.54 11.04
CA ALA A 201 -12.94 -17.19 11.45
C ALA A 201 -13.16 -18.70 11.69
N LEU A 202 -14.23 -19.07 12.39
CA LEU A 202 -14.60 -20.46 12.66
C LEU A 202 -15.01 -21.23 11.40
N ALA A 203 -15.68 -20.56 10.45
CA ALA A 203 -16.08 -21.18 9.18
C ALA A 203 -14.89 -21.46 8.24
N ARG A 204 -13.72 -20.87 8.50
CA ARG A 204 -12.51 -21.04 7.69
C ARG A 204 -11.29 -21.34 8.58
N PRO A 205 -11.30 -22.48 9.29
CA PRO A 205 -10.27 -22.78 10.29
C PRO A 205 -8.88 -22.87 9.65
N TRP A 206 -8.78 -23.41 8.43
CA TRP A 206 -7.52 -23.47 7.71
C TRP A 206 -6.94 -22.08 7.42
N THR A 207 -7.76 -21.14 6.93
CA THR A 207 -7.34 -19.76 6.71
C THR A 207 -6.95 -19.07 8.02
N ALA A 208 -7.70 -19.31 9.10
CA ALA A 208 -7.37 -18.75 10.40
C ALA A 208 -6.03 -19.29 10.93
N LEU A 209 -5.75 -20.58 10.72
CA LEU A 209 -4.49 -21.21 11.11
C LEU A 209 -3.31 -20.73 10.27
N THR A 210 -3.44 -20.59 8.94
CA THR A 210 -2.35 -20.12 8.09
C THR A 210 -2.04 -18.63 8.28
N HIS A 211 -3.06 -17.82 8.63
CA HIS A 211 -2.92 -16.37 8.83
C HIS A 211 -2.96 -15.95 10.31
N TRP A 212 -2.69 -16.87 11.25
CA TRP A 212 -2.68 -16.59 12.69
C TRP A 212 -1.80 -15.40 13.11
N PRO A 213 -0.64 -15.09 12.48
CA PRO A 213 0.17 -13.95 12.90
C PRO A 213 -0.53 -12.61 12.61
N VAL A 214 -1.32 -12.54 11.53
CA VAL A 214 -2.11 -11.35 11.18
C VAL A 214 -3.25 -11.16 12.18
N LEU A 215 -3.91 -12.26 12.57
CA LEU A 215 -4.94 -12.24 13.60
C LEU A 215 -4.37 -11.78 14.94
N LEU A 216 -3.21 -12.30 15.34
CA LEU A 216 -2.54 -11.85 16.56
C LEU A 216 -2.11 -10.40 16.51
N SER A 217 -1.64 -9.92 15.35
CA SER A 217 -1.33 -8.51 15.18
C SER A 217 -2.57 -7.65 15.40
N ALA A 218 -3.71 -8.01 14.81
CA ALA A 218 -4.96 -7.28 14.98
C ALA A 218 -5.46 -7.32 16.44
N LEU A 219 -5.36 -8.48 17.11
CA LEU A 219 -5.69 -8.62 18.53
C LEU A 219 -4.76 -7.79 19.42
N GLY A 220 -3.46 -7.76 19.11
CA GLY A 220 -2.47 -6.94 19.81
C GLY A 220 -2.78 -5.44 19.69
N SER A 221 -3.09 -4.97 18.48
CA SER A 221 -3.54 -3.59 18.23
C SER A 221 -4.83 -3.29 19.00
N ALA A 222 -5.83 -4.17 18.95
CA ALA A 222 -7.08 -4.00 19.69
C ALA A 222 -6.87 -3.91 21.20
N TRP A 223 -6.01 -4.76 21.76
CA TRP A 223 -5.68 -4.73 23.19
C TRP A 223 -4.95 -3.45 23.60
N ARG A 224 -4.00 -2.96 22.79
CA ARG A 224 -3.30 -1.69 23.06
C ARG A 224 -4.25 -0.49 22.99
N LEU A 225 -5.16 -0.46 22.03
CA LEU A 225 -6.23 0.54 21.95
C LEU A 225 -7.11 0.54 23.19
N LEU A 226 -7.58 -0.64 23.63
CA LEU A 226 -8.40 -0.76 24.84
C LEU A 226 -7.63 -0.32 26.11
N ARG A 227 -6.35 -0.66 26.23
CA ARG A 227 -5.49 -0.19 27.34
C ARG A 227 -5.27 1.32 27.34
N ALA A 228 -5.28 1.95 26.17
CA ALA A 228 -5.22 3.39 26.02
C ALA A 228 -6.59 4.08 26.22
N GLY A 229 -7.63 3.32 26.60
CA GLY A 229 -8.98 3.86 26.83
C GLY A 229 -9.81 4.10 25.56
N VAL A 230 -9.35 3.64 24.40
CA VAL A 230 -10.05 3.82 23.13
C VAL A 230 -11.21 2.82 23.02
N PRO A 231 -12.47 3.27 22.89
CA PRO A 231 -13.61 2.38 22.76
C PRO A 231 -13.63 1.69 21.38
N LEU A 232 -13.76 0.36 21.39
CA LEU A 232 -14.04 -0.44 20.21
C LEU A 232 -15.55 -0.72 20.12
N ARG A 233 -16.20 -0.29 19.04
CA ARG A 233 -17.65 -0.49 18.82
C ARG A 233 -17.86 -1.42 17.63
N PHE A 234 -18.76 -2.38 17.74
CA PHE A 234 -19.10 -3.30 16.66
C PHE A 234 -20.60 -3.24 16.36
N GLY A 235 -20.99 -3.54 15.13
CA GLY A 235 -22.39 -3.47 14.70
C GLY A 235 -22.93 -2.04 14.63
N ARG A 236 -22.07 -1.04 14.44
CA ARG A 236 -22.45 0.38 14.40
C ARG A 236 -22.08 0.93 13.03
N ALA A 237 -23.08 1.32 12.25
CA ALA A 237 -22.87 2.14 11.07
C ALA A 237 -22.63 3.59 11.51
N ALA A 238 -21.67 4.28 10.89
CA ALA A 238 -21.57 5.73 10.99
C ALA A 238 -22.73 6.30 10.17
N LEU A 239 -23.83 6.66 10.84
CA LEU A 239 -25.04 7.18 10.18
C LEU A 239 -25.02 8.70 10.01
N SER A 240 -24.11 9.40 10.69
CA SER A 240 -23.88 10.84 10.55
C SER A 240 -22.54 11.22 11.19
N VAL A 241 -21.77 12.09 10.52
CA VAL A 241 -20.59 12.78 11.07
C VAL A 241 -21.00 14.13 11.63
#